data_AF-A0A351X8L9-F1
#
_entry.id   AF-A0A351X8L9-F1
#
_cell.length_a   1.000
_cell.length_b   1.000
_cell.length_c   1.000
_cell.angle_alpha   90.00
_cell.angle_beta   90.00
_cell.angle_gamma   90.00
#
_symmetry.space_group_name_H-M   'P 1'
#
loop_
_entity.id
_entity.type
_entity.pdbx_description
1 polymer ?
#
loop_
_entity_poly.entity_id
_entity_poly.type
_entity_poly.pdbx_seq_one_letter_code
_entity_poly.pdbx_strand_id
1 'polypeptide(L)'
;HWPEVMVSYDSKDKVLFSADAFGKFGTTDADEGWSCEARRYYFNIVGKYGKQVQALLKKASTLDIQIICPLHGPVLSDTIPEVLGLYNTWSNYEPEDKGVFIACASIHGNTMKGAEILKNILEEKGVQRVVLADLTRDDIAECVEDGFRHSHLVCMASSYDAGVFAPMSDYLHHLQSKTFRNRTVALVENGSWAPSAVKTMKAEFEKMQDINLIDKTVTIKTRVNDDTVSQLTDLADEIIKTL
;
A
#
# COMPACT_ATOMS: atom_id res chain seq x y z
N HIS A 1 14.79 -9.87 -8.93
CA HIS A 1 14.55 -9.90 -7.46
C HIS A 1 15.45 -10.91 -6.75
N TRP A 2 16.06 -11.85 -7.48
CA TRP A 2 17.20 -12.66 -7.02
C TRP A 2 18.55 -12.13 -7.53
N PRO A 3 19.68 -12.48 -6.88
CA PRO A 3 21.02 -12.00 -7.24
C PRO A 3 21.47 -12.30 -8.68
N GLU A 4 21.01 -13.41 -9.25
CA GLU A 4 21.40 -13.92 -10.57
C GLU A 4 20.58 -13.35 -11.74
N VAL A 5 19.49 -12.61 -11.45
CA VAL A 5 18.58 -12.12 -12.48
C VAL A 5 19.30 -11.14 -13.41
N MET A 6 19.15 -11.37 -14.72
CA MET A 6 19.64 -10.50 -15.78
C MET A 6 18.50 -10.13 -16.75
N VAL A 7 18.72 -9.05 -17.50
CA VAL A 7 17.88 -8.66 -18.63
C VAL A 7 18.70 -8.71 -19.91
N SER A 8 18.05 -8.90 -21.05
CA SER A 8 18.70 -8.91 -22.37
C SER A 8 17.99 -7.93 -23.29
N TYR A 9 18.76 -7.19 -24.08
CA TYR A 9 18.23 -6.22 -25.04
C TYR A 9 18.66 -6.60 -26.45
N ASP A 10 17.68 -6.79 -27.34
CA ASP A 10 17.90 -6.92 -28.78
C ASP A 10 17.88 -5.53 -29.40
N SER A 11 19.04 -5.06 -29.85
CA SER A 11 19.18 -3.72 -30.44
C SER A 11 18.64 -3.62 -31.87
N LYS A 12 18.46 -4.74 -32.58
CA LYS A 12 17.92 -4.75 -33.94
C LYS A 12 16.40 -4.59 -33.89
N ASP A 13 15.75 -5.42 -33.08
CA ASP A 13 14.28 -5.48 -32.99
C ASP A 13 13.75 -4.61 -31.84
N LYS A 14 14.64 -3.97 -31.06
CA LYS A 14 14.31 -3.02 -29.99
C LYS A 14 13.50 -3.65 -28.85
N VAL A 15 13.81 -4.91 -28.54
CA VAL A 15 13.09 -5.73 -27.54
C VAL A 15 13.89 -5.86 -26.25
N LEU A 16 13.28 -5.54 -25.11
CA LEU A 16 13.82 -5.83 -23.79
C LEU A 16 13.18 -7.11 -23.23
N PHE A 17 13.98 -8.15 -23.07
CA PHE A 17 13.60 -9.34 -22.30
C PHE A 17 13.92 -9.08 -20.83
N SER A 18 12.88 -8.86 -20.03
CA SER A 18 12.99 -8.22 -18.70
C SER A 18 12.94 -9.17 -17.51
N ALA A 19 12.94 -10.48 -17.75
CA ALA A 19 12.71 -11.49 -16.72
C ALA A 19 11.40 -11.18 -15.96
N ASP A 20 11.43 -11.13 -14.63
CA ASP A 20 10.25 -10.81 -13.81
C ASP A 20 9.84 -9.34 -13.85
N ALA A 21 10.74 -8.43 -14.25
CA ALA A 21 10.41 -7.01 -14.28
C ALA A 21 9.36 -6.74 -15.37
N PHE A 22 8.46 -5.81 -15.09
CA PHE A 22 7.31 -5.41 -15.90
C PHE A 22 6.21 -6.48 -16.05
N GLY A 23 6.30 -7.57 -15.29
CA GLY A 23 5.25 -8.58 -15.26
C GLY A 23 4.02 -8.19 -14.43
N LYS A 24 2.96 -8.99 -14.58
CA LYS A 24 1.74 -8.92 -13.76
C LYS A 24 1.28 -10.32 -13.34
N PHE A 25 0.45 -10.41 -12.31
CA PHE A 25 -0.33 -11.62 -12.04
C PHE A 25 -1.44 -11.80 -13.09
N GLY A 26 -1.97 -13.03 -13.18
CA GLY A 26 -3.02 -13.41 -14.12
C GLY A 26 -2.53 -14.22 -15.32
N THR A 27 -3.47 -14.78 -16.07
CA THR A 27 -3.20 -15.53 -17.30
C THR A 27 -3.08 -14.59 -18.51
N THR A 28 -2.46 -15.04 -19.60
CA THR A 28 -2.24 -14.21 -20.79
C THR A 28 -3.52 -13.89 -21.58
N ASP A 29 -4.59 -14.64 -21.33
CA ASP A 29 -5.92 -14.49 -21.94
C ASP A 29 -6.91 -13.70 -21.06
N ALA A 30 -6.50 -13.24 -19.87
CA ALA A 30 -7.34 -12.44 -19.00
C ALA A 30 -7.55 -11.03 -19.58
N ASP A 31 -8.82 -10.62 -19.74
CA ASP A 31 -9.22 -9.29 -20.20
C ASP A 31 -9.13 -8.26 -19.06
N GLU A 32 -7.90 -8.02 -18.60
CA GLU A 32 -7.60 -7.19 -17.43
C GLU A 32 -6.47 -6.21 -17.75
N GLY A 33 -6.65 -4.96 -17.32
CA GLY A 33 -5.61 -3.93 -17.43
C GLY A 33 -4.29 -4.37 -16.80
N TRP A 34 -3.17 -3.89 -17.35
CA TRP A 34 -1.85 -4.26 -16.85
C TRP A 34 -1.57 -3.69 -15.46
N SER A 35 -1.93 -2.42 -15.22
CA SER A 35 -1.45 -1.64 -14.08
C SER A 35 -1.89 -2.13 -12.70
N CYS A 36 -3.10 -2.69 -12.56
CA CYS A 36 -3.60 -3.18 -11.27
C CYS A 36 -2.83 -4.42 -10.83
N GLU A 37 -2.88 -5.49 -11.62
CA GLU A 37 -2.16 -6.74 -11.30
C GLU A 37 -0.63 -6.57 -11.36
N ALA A 38 -0.10 -5.63 -12.15
CA ALA A 38 1.33 -5.32 -12.15
C ALA A 38 1.76 -4.64 -10.85
N ARG A 39 0.92 -3.78 -10.25
CA ARG A 39 1.21 -3.15 -8.96
C ARG A 39 1.20 -4.18 -7.85
N ARG A 40 0.18 -5.04 -7.82
CA ARG A 40 0.10 -6.18 -6.91
C ARG A 40 1.32 -7.08 -7.05
N TYR A 41 1.70 -7.44 -8.28
CA TYR A 41 2.90 -8.21 -8.58
C TYR A 41 4.18 -7.50 -8.12
N TYR A 42 4.31 -6.21 -8.38
CA TYR A 42 5.48 -5.42 -8.01
C TYR A 42 5.68 -5.42 -6.50
N PHE A 43 4.71 -4.97 -5.71
CA PHE A 43 4.90 -4.85 -4.26
C PHE A 43 4.98 -6.20 -3.55
N ASN A 44 4.40 -7.26 -4.11
CA ASN A 44 4.44 -8.57 -3.49
C ASN A 44 5.65 -9.43 -3.92
N ILE A 45 6.21 -9.25 -5.11
CA ILE A 45 7.29 -10.11 -5.63
C ILE A 45 8.61 -9.35 -5.80
N VAL A 46 8.65 -8.31 -6.64
CA VAL A 46 9.90 -7.73 -7.15
C VAL A 46 10.33 -6.41 -6.51
N GLY A 47 9.41 -5.72 -5.84
CA GLY A 47 9.48 -4.29 -5.53
C GLY A 47 10.30 -3.90 -4.30
N LYS A 48 10.69 -4.88 -3.46
CA LYS A 48 11.54 -4.64 -2.28
C LYS A 48 12.87 -3.94 -2.62
N TYR A 49 13.33 -4.07 -3.87
CA TYR A 49 14.65 -3.61 -4.33
C TYR A 49 14.57 -2.31 -5.16
N GLY A 50 13.86 -1.29 -4.67
CA GLY A 50 13.65 -0.03 -5.39
C GLY A 50 14.93 0.62 -5.95
N LYS A 51 16.04 0.62 -5.19
CA LYS A 51 17.34 1.16 -5.67
C LYS A 51 17.89 0.40 -6.89
N GLN A 52 17.75 -0.91 -6.91
CA GLN A 52 18.17 -1.76 -8.02
C GLN A 52 17.28 -1.56 -9.23
N VAL A 53 15.97 -1.39 -9.02
CA VAL A 53 15.01 -1.04 -10.08
C VAL A 53 15.36 0.32 -10.69
N GLN A 54 15.63 1.34 -9.88
CA GLN A 54 16.08 2.67 -10.35
C GLN A 54 17.37 2.58 -11.17
N ALA A 55 18.35 1.76 -10.74
CA ALA A 55 19.57 1.53 -11.51
C ALA A 55 19.31 0.83 -12.86
N LEU A 56 18.36 -0.11 -12.90
CA LEU A 56 17.92 -0.77 -14.13
C LEU A 56 17.25 0.24 -15.07
N LEU A 57 16.28 1.03 -14.57
CA LEU A 57 15.56 2.03 -15.35
C LEU A 57 16.52 3.08 -15.95
N LYS A 58 17.53 3.51 -15.18
CA LYS A 58 18.57 4.44 -15.67
C LYS A 58 19.42 3.85 -16.80
N LYS A 59 19.70 2.55 -16.79
CA LYS A 59 20.40 1.88 -17.90
C LYS A 59 19.48 1.68 -19.10
N ALA A 60 18.23 1.30 -18.84
CA ALA A 60 17.21 1.11 -19.88
C ALA A 60 16.89 2.42 -20.62
N SER A 61 16.95 3.57 -19.95
CA SER A 61 16.67 4.88 -20.56
C SER A 61 17.69 5.31 -21.62
N THR A 62 18.82 4.61 -21.77
CA THR A 62 19.78 4.87 -22.85
C THR A 62 19.55 3.98 -24.07
N LEU A 63 18.54 3.10 -24.03
CA LEU A 63 18.20 2.16 -25.08
C LEU A 63 16.91 2.62 -25.78
N ASP A 64 16.79 2.30 -27.07
CA ASP A 64 15.58 2.55 -27.85
C ASP A 64 14.63 1.35 -27.73
N ILE A 65 13.88 1.26 -26.63
CA ILE A 65 13.01 0.13 -26.33
C ILE A 65 11.63 0.38 -26.93
N GLN A 66 11.20 -0.52 -27.81
CA GLN A 66 9.87 -0.50 -28.45
C GLN A 66 8.98 -1.64 -27.98
N ILE A 67 9.55 -2.69 -27.39
CA ILE A 67 8.83 -3.84 -26.86
C ILE A 67 9.49 -4.30 -25.55
N ILE A 68 8.67 -4.62 -24.53
CA ILE A 68 9.11 -5.28 -23.30
C ILE A 68 8.44 -6.65 -23.22
N CYS A 69 9.26 -7.69 -23.03
CA CYS A 69 8.85 -9.08 -22.89
C CYS A 69 9.17 -9.57 -21.46
N PRO A 70 8.23 -9.45 -20.51
CA PRO A 70 8.34 -10.09 -19.20
C PRO A 70 8.09 -11.61 -19.28
N LEU A 71 8.49 -12.34 -18.24
CA LEU A 71 8.17 -13.77 -18.10
C LEU A 71 6.71 -14.03 -17.72
N HIS A 72 6.04 -13.04 -17.14
CA HIS A 72 4.69 -13.15 -16.60
C HIS A 72 3.81 -12.02 -17.12
N GLY A 73 2.65 -12.36 -17.68
CA GLY A 73 1.71 -11.38 -18.24
C GLY A 73 1.97 -11.07 -19.73
N PRO A 74 1.43 -9.95 -20.23
CA PRO A 74 1.44 -9.63 -21.65
C PRO A 74 2.78 -9.06 -22.13
N VAL A 75 3.00 -9.13 -23.44
CA VAL A 75 4.02 -8.33 -24.13
C VAL A 75 3.55 -6.88 -24.16
N LEU A 76 4.46 -5.95 -23.83
CA LEU A 76 4.15 -4.52 -23.74
C LEU A 76 4.80 -3.77 -24.90
N SER A 77 4.00 -3.16 -25.77
CA SER A 77 4.47 -2.32 -26.90
C SER A 77 3.90 -0.91 -26.86
N ASP A 78 2.60 -0.79 -26.57
CA ASP A 78 1.88 0.47 -26.76
C ASP A 78 1.82 1.34 -25.49
N THR A 79 2.23 0.77 -24.35
CA THR A 79 2.11 1.38 -23.01
C THR A 79 3.47 1.62 -22.34
N ILE A 80 4.57 1.52 -23.08
CA ILE A 80 5.93 1.59 -22.51
C ILE A 80 6.15 2.85 -21.67
N PRO A 81 5.81 4.08 -22.12
CA PRO A 81 6.00 5.28 -21.29
C PRO A 81 5.24 5.24 -19.96
N GLU A 82 4.01 4.72 -19.97
CA GLU A 82 3.18 4.56 -18.76
C GLU A 82 3.77 3.53 -17.80
N VAL A 83 4.12 2.35 -18.33
CA VAL A 83 4.73 1.25 -17.58
C VAL A 83 6.03 1.70 -16.90
N LEU A 84 6.89 2.41 -17.63
CA LEU A 84 8.15 2.95 -17.08
C LEU A 84 7.90 4.03 -16.04
N GLY A 85 6.88 4.89 -16.25
CA GLY A 85 6.45 5.90 -15.28
C GLY A 85 6.01 5.26 -13.96
N LEU A 86 5.13 4.25 -14.03
CA LEU A 86 4.66 3.50 -12.86
C LEU A 86 5.81 2.80 -12.14
N TYR A 87 6.68 2.09 -12.87
CA TYR A 87 7.87 1.47 -12.27
C TYR A 87 8.79 2.48 -11.60
N ASN A 88 8.95 3.68 -12.17
CA ASN A 88 9.71 4.76 -11.55
C ASN A 88 9.06 5.24 -10.25
N THR A 89 7.75 5.49 -10.24
CA THR A 89 6.98 5.85 -9.04
C THR A 89 7.13 4.77 -7.95
N TRP A 90 6.88 3.50 -8.29
CA TRP A 90 6.93 2.40 -7.33
C TRP A 90 8.32 2.18 -6.74
N SER A 91 9.37 2.28 -7.56
CA SER A 91 10.75 2.06 -7.11
C SER A 91 11.35 3.23 -6.32
N ASN A 92 10.77 4.43 -6.45
CA ASN A 92 11.04 5.56 -5.56
C ASN A 92 10.18 5.53 -4.27
N TYR A 93 9.31 4.51 -4.13
CA TYR A 93 8.34 4.43 -3.04
C TYR A 93 7.42 5.65 -2.99
N GLU A 94 7.14 6.28 -4.13
CA GLU A 94 6.18 7.36 -4.23
C GLU A 94 4.76 6.79 -4.33
N PRO A 95 3.77 7.42 -3.70
CA PRO A 95 2.38 7.04 -3.90
C PRO A 95 1.94 7.48 -5.30
N GLU A 96 1.04 6.70 -5.92
CA GLU A 96 0.39 7.12 -7.16
C GLU A 96 -0.75 8.09 -6.86
N ASP A 97 -1.48 7.82 -5.79
CA ASP A 97 -2.65 8.58 -5.41
C ASP A 97 -2.37 9.40 -4.15
N LYS A 98 -2.60 10.71 -4.23
CA LYS A 98 -2.78 11.55 -3.04
C LYS A 98 -4.15 11.23 -2.43
N GLY A 99 -4.17 10.27 -1.51
CA GLY A 99 -5.39 9.71 -0.95
C GLY A 99 -5.12 8.93 0.32
N VAL A 100 -6.18 8.37 0.89
CA VAL A 100 -6.17 7.68 2.17
C VAL A 100 -6.60 6.24 1.98
N PHE A 101 -5.74 5.29 2.38
CA PHE A 101 -6.11 3.89 2.54
C PHE A 101 -6.37 3.59 4.02
N ILE A 102 -7.55 3.08 4.33
CA ILE A 102 -7.96 2.67 5.67
C ILE A 102 -7.90 1.15 5.73
N ALA A 103 -6.91 0.61 6.42
CA ALA A 103 -6.77 -0.81 6.69
C ALA A 103 -7.41 -1.13 8.04
N CYS A 104 -8.51 -1.88 8.05
CA CYS A 104 -9.28 -2.18 9.26
C CYS A 104 -9.22 -3.67 9.63
N ALA A 105 -8.88 -3.97 10.88
CA ALA A 105 -8.97 -5.31 11.47
C ALA A 105 -9.96 -5.32 12.64
N SER A 106 -11.19 -5.76 12.38
CA SER A 106 -12.28 -5.77 13.37
C SER A 106 -12.71 -7.18 13.76
N ILE A 107 -12.86 -7.43 15.07
CA ILE A 107 -13.33 -8.74 15.56
C ILE A 107 -14.86 -8.82 15.52
N HIS A 108 -15.54 -7.77 16.01
CA HIS A 108 -17.00 -7.74 16.19
C HIS A 108 -17.68 -6.58 15.46
N GLY A 109 -17.03 -6.00 14.45
CA GLY A 109 -17.58 -4.93 13.61
C GLY A 109 -17.55 -3.52 14.21
N ASN A 110 -17.33 -3.34 15.53
CA ASN A 110 -17.27 -1.99 16.11
C ASN A 110 -16.10 -1.14 15.59
N THR A 111 -14.94 -1.75 15.30
CA THR A 111 -13.82 -1.06 14.64
C THR A 111 -14.17 -0.71 13.20
N MET A 112 -14.80 -1.65 12.49
CA MET A 112 -15.25 -1.44 11.10
C MET A 112 -16.24 -0.28 11.01
N LYS A 113 -17.21 -0.22 11.93
CA LYS A 113 -18.14 0.92 12.02
C LYS A 113 -17.42 2.26 12.23
N GLY A 114 -16.34 2.27 13.03
CA GLY A 114 -15.49 3.46 13.19
C GLY A 114 -14.76 3.82 11.88
N ALA A 115 -14.29 2.81 11.14
CA ALA A 115 -13.59 2.99 9.87
C ALA A 115 -14.51 3.54 8.77
N GLU A 116 -15.75 3.03 8.69
CA GLU A 116 -16.80 3.55 7.79
C GLU A 116 -17.13 5.01 8.10
N ILE A 117 -17.25 5.36 9.39
CA ILE A 117 -17.49 6.75 9.81
C ILE A 117 -16.31 7.65 9.41
N LEU A 118 -15.08 7.22 9.68
CA LEU A 118 -13.89 8.00 9.30
C LEU A 118 -13.79 8.18 7.79
N LYS A 119 -14.08 7.12 7.02
CA LYS A 119 -14.15 7.18 5.56
C LYS A 119 -15.13 8.27 5.11
N ASN A 120 -16.36 8.22 5.60
CA ASN A 120 -17.40 9.19 5.23
C ASN A 120 -16.98 10.62 5.58
N ILE A 121 -16.39 10.84 6.77
CA ILE A 121 -15.91 12.16 7.18
C ILE A 121 -14.83 12.69 6.21
N LEU A 122 -13.87 11.86 5.82
CA LEU A 122 -12.82 12.25 4.88
C LEU A 122 -13.39 12.59 3.49
N GLU A 123 -14.32 11.78 3.00
CA GLU A 123 -15.00 12.01 1.71
C GLU A 123 -15.84 13.29 1.74
N GLU A 124 -16.62 13.53 2.81
CA GLU A 124 -17.42 14.75 3.01
C GLU A 124 -16.55 16.01 3.11
N LYS A 125 -15.33 15.89 3.65
CA LYS A 125 -14.34 16.97 3.71
C LYS A 125 -13.54 17.13 2.40
N GLY A 126 -13.87 16.38 1.35
CA GLY A 126 -13.34 16.56 0.00
C GLY A 126 -12.08 15.77 -0.34
N VAL A 127 -11.72 14.75 0.45
CA VAL A 127 -10.64 13.82 0.08
C VAL A 127 -11.10 12.99 -1.12
N GLN A 128 -10.44 13.16 -2.26
CA GLN A 128 -10.90 12.59 -3.53
C GLN A 128 -10.83 11.07 -3.59
N ARG A 129 -9.89 10.46 -2.85
CA ARG A 129 -9.67 9.01 -2.88
C ARG A 129 -9.51 8.47 -1.46
N VAL A 130 -10.57 7.83 -0.97
CA VAL A 130 -10.58 7.12 0.31
C VAL A 130 -10.98 5.67 0.06
N VAL A 131 -10.07 4.75 0.33
CA VAL A 131 -10.30 3.31 0.17
C VAL A 131 -10.32 2.67 1.56
N LEU A 132 -11.27 1.77 1.80
CA LEU A 132 -11.40 1.02 3.05
C LEU A 132 -11.33 -0.46 2.74
N ALA A 133 -10.46 -1.18 3.44
CA ALA A 133 -10.36 -2.64 3.37
C ALA A 133 -10.59 -3.29 4.74
N ASP A 134 -11.23 -4.45 4.73
CA ASP A 134 -11.34 -5.37 5.84
C ASP A 134 -10.20 -6.41 5.76
N LEU A 135 -9.15 -6.22 6.56
CA LEU A 135 -8.01 -7.13 6.63
C LEU A 135 -8.38 -8.56 7.06
N THR A 136 -9.60 -8.78 7.56
CA THR A 136 -10.09 -10.11 7.96
C THR A 136 -10.75 -10.87 6.81
N ARG A 137 -11.02 -10.21 5.69
CA ARG A 137 -11.81 -10.73 4.55
C ARG A 137 -11.15 -10.51 3.20
N ASP A 138 -10.51 -9.37 3.01
CA ASP A 138 -9.95 -8.95 1.73
C ASP A 138 -8.59 -9.62 1.47
N ASP A 139 -8.19 -9.67 0.21
CA ASP A 139 -6.90 -10.24 -0.19
C ASP A 139 -5.74 -9.40 0.36
N ILE A 140 -4.86 -10.03 1.12
CA ILE A 140 -3.77 -9.33 1.79
C ILE A 140 -2.78 -8.70 0.80
N ALA A 141 -2.58 -9.31 -0.38
CA ALA A 141 -1.66 -8.78 -1.38
C ALA A 141 -2.23 -7.52 -2.05
N GLU A 142 -3.55 -7.42 -2.20
CA GLU A 142 -4.24 -6.19 -2.61
C GLU A 142 -4.19 -5.12 -1.52
N CYS A 143 -4.41 -5.48 -0.26
CA CYS A 143 -4.29 -4.53 0.85
C CYS A 143 -2.87 -3.94 0.96
N VAL A 144 -1.84 -4.78 0.77
CA VAL A 144 -0.43 -4.34 0.74
C VAL A 144 -0.21 -3.38 -0.41
N GLU A 145 -0.70 -3.72 -1.60
CA GLU A 145 -0.64 -2.85 -2.78
C GLU A 145 -1.28 -1.48 -2.50
N ASP A 146 -2.49 -1.46 -1.94
CA ASP A 146 -3.23 -0.23 -1.62
C ASP A 146 -2.51 0.63 -0.58
N GLY A 147 -1.80 0.00 0.37
CA GLY A 147 -0.89 0.69 1.28
C GLY A 147 0.18 1.49 0.54
N PHE A 148 0.82 0.90 -0.48
CA PHE A 148 1.81 1.61 -1.30
C PHE A 148 1.15 2.58 -2.28
N ARG A 149 -0.05 2.33 -2.77
CA ARG A 149 -0.72 3.17 -3.77
C ARG A 149 -1.04 4.57 -3.25
N HIS A 150 -1.49 4.67 -2.00
CA HIS A 150 -2.01 5.90 -1.41
C HIS A 150 -0.93 6.62 -0.58
N SER A 151 -0.96 7.95 -0.52
CA SER A 151 0.00 8.74 0.27
C SER A 151 -0.19 8.61 1.79
N HIS A 152 -1.41 8.32 2.23
CA HIS A 152 -1.77 8.17 3.64
C HIS A 152 -2.33 6.79 3.93
N LEU A 153 -1.95 6.24 5.09
CA LEU A 153 -2.46 4.98 5.62
C LEU A 153 -3.08 5.22 6.99
N VAL A 154 -4.31 4.74 7.20
CA VAL A 154 -4.94 4.66 8.52
C VAL A 154 -5.03 3.20 8.91
N CYS A 155 -4.38 2.82 10.01
CA CYS A 155 -4.52 1.49 10.57
C CYS A 155 -5.53 1.52 11.73
N MET A 156 -6.62 0.77 11.59
CA MET A 156 -7.67 0.66 12.60
C MET A 156 -7.78 -0.77 13.08
N ALA A 157 -7.51 -1.04 14.35
CA ALA A 157 -7.47 -2.42 14.84
C ALA A 157 -8.04 -2.62 16.24
N SER A 158 -8.58 -3.82 16.48
CA SER A 158 -8.96 -4.24 17.83
C SER A 158 -7.70 -4.54 18.66
N SER A 159 -7.68 -4.09 19.92
CA SER A 159 -6.72 -4.56 20.92
C SER A 159 -7.04 -6.01 21.25
N TYR A 160 -6.01 -6.87 21.22
CA TYR A 160 -6.17 -8.30 21.39
C TYR A 160 -4.93 -8.87 22.07
N ASP A 161 -5.11 -9.66 23.13
CA ASP A 161 -4.04 -10.31 23.91
C ASP A 161 -2.87 -9.37 24.30
N ALA A 162 -3.20 -8.16 24.77
CA ALA A 162 -2.25 -7.08 25.10
C ALA A 162 -1.35 -6.61 23.93
N GLY A 163 -1.73 -6.98 22.70
CA GLY A 163 -1.14 -6.54 21.45
C GLY A 163 -2.18 -5.97 20.50
N VAL A 164 -2.04 -6.29 19.22
CA VAL A 164 -2.98 -5.93 18.15
C VAL A 164 -3.57 -7.20 17.55
N PHE A 165 -4.80 -7.12 17.07
CA PHE A 165 -5.46 -8.25 16.42
C PHE A 165 -4.63 -8.83 15.26
N ALA A 166 -4.55 -10.15 15.18
CA ALA A 166 -3.60 -10.88 14.32
C ALA A 166 -3.62 -10.46 12.84
N PRO A 167 -4.79 -10.22 12.18
CA PRO A 167 -4.81 -9.74 10.79
C PRO A 167 -4.10 -8.41 10.57
N MET A 168 -4.15 -7.49 11.54
CA MET A 168 -3.36 -6.25 11.48
C MET A 168 -1.88 -6.52 11.69
N SER A 169 -1.51 -7.42 12.60
CA SER A 169 -0.11 -7.80 12.80
C SER A 169 0.48 -8.42 11.53
N ASP A 170 -0.30 -9.24 10.83
CA ASP A 170 0.10 -9.87 9.57
C ASP A 170 0.29 -8.82 8.47
N TYR A 171 -0.68 -7.91 8.30
CA TYR A 171 -0.55 -6.79 7.36
C TYR A 171 0.70 -5.94 7.61
N LEU A 172 0.98 -5.58 8.86
CA LEU A 172 2.18 -4.82 9.22
C LEU A 172 3.48 -5.59 8.92
N HIS A 173 3.48 -6.91 9.15
CA HIS A 173 4.60 -7.77 8.78
C HIS A 173 4.85 -7.75 7.28
N HIS A 174 3.79 -7.88 6.48
CA HIS A 174 3.87 -7.79 5.02
C HIS A 174 4.46 -6.45 4.58
N LEU A 175 3.96 -5.31 5.07
CA LEU A 175 4.50 -3.98 4.77
C LEU A 175 5.99 -3.88 5.11
N GLN A 176 6.40 -4.32 6.31
CA GLN A 176 7.78 -4.29 6.74
C GLN A 176 8.68 -5.13 5.81
N SER A 177 8.22 -6.33 5.44
CA SER A 177 8.96 -7.26 4.59
C SER A 177 9.27 -6.67 3.20
N LYS A 178 8.42 -5.74 2.74
CA LYS A 178 8.51 -5.03 1.45
C LYS A 178 9.11 -3.64 1.55
N THR A 179 9.66 -3.27 2.71
CA THR A 179 10.33 -1.97 2.91
C THR A 179 9.38 -0.79 2.68
N PHE A 180 8.14 -0.92 3.16
CA PHE A 180 7.17 0.17 3.20
C PHE A 180 7.76 1.41 3.86
N ARG A 181 7.59 2.58 3.21
CA ARG A 181 8.19 3.86 3.59
C ARG A 181 7.50 5.04 2.89
N ASN A 182 7.87 6.25 3.27
CA ASN A 182 7.43 7.50 2.64
C ASN A 182 5.91 7.71 2.69
N ARG A 183 5.28 7.33 3.81
CA ARG A 183 3.83 7.47 4.02
C ARG A 183 3.55 8.18 5.32
N THR A 184 2.46 8.93 5.32
CA THR A 184 1.88 9.45 6.56
C THR A 184 0.91 8.43 7.12
N VAL A 185 1.02 8.13 8.41
CA VAL A 185 0.27 7.04 9.06
C VAL A 185 -0.50 7.58 10.26
N ALA A 186 -1.80 7.28 10.30
CA ALA A 186 -2.67 7.52 11.47
C ALA A 186 -3.11 6.19 12.09
N LEU A 187 -3.30 6.18 13.41
CA LEU A 187 -3.60 4.96 14.17
C LEU A 187 -4.88 5.13 14.99
N VAL A 188 -5.77 4.14 14.89
CA VAL A 188 -6.97 4.02 15.72
C VAL A 188 -7.04 2.64 16.33
N GLU A 189 -7.38 2.56 17.61
CA GLU A 189 -7.63 1.30 18.28
C GLU A 189 -9.08 1.18 18.76
N ASN A 190 -9.55 -0.06 18.87
CA ASN A 190 -10.73 -0.39 19.66
C ASN A 190 -10.29 -1.25 20.85
N GLY A 191 -10.73 -0.89 22.06
CA GLY A 191 -10.43 -1.64 23.27
C GLY A 191 -11.44 -1.36 24.39
N SER A 192 -11.55 -2.27 25.35
CA SER A 192 -12.50 -2.13 26.46
C SER A 192 -11.84 -1.64 27.75
N TRP A 193 -10.96 -2.44 28.37
CA TRP A 193 -10.36 -2.12 29.68
C TRP A 193 -8.86 -1.82 29.63
N ALA A 194 -8.12 -2.39 28.68
CA ALA A 194 -6.68 -2.17 28.50
C ALA A 194 -6.33 -2.11 27.00
N PRO A 195 -6.62 -0.98 26.33
CA PRO A 195 -6.25 -0.79 24.93
C PRO A 195 -4.73 -0.88 24.74
N SER A 196 -4.30 -1.58 23.69
CA SER A 196 -2.90 -1.89 23.40
C SER A 196 -2.54 -1.78 21.92
N ALA A 197 -3.54 -1.79 21.02
CA ALA A 197 -3.31 -1.87 19.59
C ALA A 197 -2.53 -0.67 19.04
N VAL A 198 -2.84 0.57 19.44
CA VAL A 198 -2.09 1.76 18.97
C VAL A 198 -0.63 1.66 19.38
N LYS A 199 -0.35 1.27 20.63
CA LYS A 199 1.02 1.09 21.11
C LYS A 199 1.77 0.03 20.29
N THR A 200 1.13 -1.11 20.02
CA THR A 200 1.72 -2.18 19.23
C THR A 200 1.97 -1.76 17.78
N MET A 201 0.98 -1.16 17.11
CA MET A 201 1.12 -0.69 15.73
C MET A 201 2.21 0.38 15.61
N LYS A 202 2.26 1.33 16.55
CA LYS A 202 3.30 2.37 16.59
C LYS A 202 4.70 1.76 16.66
N ALA A 203 4.91 0.78 17.53
CA ALA A 203 6.20 0.09 17.65
C ALA A 203 6.61 -0.66 16.37
N GLU A 204 5.66 -1.15 15.56
CA GLU A 204 5.96 -1.76 14.26
C GLU A 204 6.33 -0.70 13.20
N PHE A 205 5.60 0.42 13.13
CA PHE A 205 5.92 1.50 12.19
C PHE A 205 7.25 2.21 12.50
N GLU A 206 7.65 2.29 13.78
CA GLU A 206 8.97 2.83 14.17
C GLU A 206 10.14 1.99 13.65
N LYS A 207 9.92 0.74 13.25
CA LYS A 207 10.92 -0.12 12.61
C LYS A 207 11.03 0.13 11.09
N MET A 208 10.09 0.86 10.51
CA MET A 208 10.04 1.19 9.09
C MET A 208 10.71 2.54 8.85
N GLN A 209 11.32 2.71 7.67
CA GLN A 209 12.03 3.94 7.33
C GLN A 209 11.05 5.01 6.82
N ASP A 210 11.32 6.27 7.12
CA ASP A 210 10.60 7.44 6.58
C ASP A 210 9.07 7.34 6.68
N ILE A 211 8.56 6.81 7.79
CA ILE A 211 7.14 6.88 8.15
C ILE A 211 6.90 8.13 8.97
N ASN A 212 5.93 8.93 8.56
CA ASN A 212 5.46 10.09 9.30
C ASN A 212 4.22 9.71 10.11
N LEU A 213 4.38 9.45 11.41
CA LEU A 213 3.25 9.10 12.29
C LEU A 213 2.52 10.37 12.74
N ILE A 214 1.20 10.41 12.53
CA ILE A 214 0.34 11.43 13.12
C ILE A 214 0.21 11.14 14.62
N ASP A 215 0.55 12.12 15.45
CA ASP A 215 0.54 11.99 16.92
C ASP A 215 -0.88 11.79 17.48
N LYS A 216 -1.89 12.36 16.81
CA LYS A 216 -3.28 12.20 17.22
C LYS A 216 -3.73 10.77 16.95
N THR A 217 -4.17 10.10 18.01
CA THR A 217 -4.71 8.74 17.98
C THR A 217 -6.10 8.73 18.58
N VAL A 218 -6.90 7.71 18.22
CA VAL A 218 -8.28 7.57 18.70
C VAL A 218 -8.46 6.20 19.34
N THR A 219 -9.13 6.15 20.48
CA THR A 219 -9.48 4.90 21.17
C THR A 219 -11.00 4.75 21.21
N ILE A 220 -11.53 3.83 20.39
CA ILE A 220 -12.93 3.43 20.42
C ILE A 220 -13.14 2.52 21.64
N LYS A 221 -13.88 3.01 22.65
CA LYS A 221 -14.19 2.21 23.84
C LYS A 221 -15.35 1.26 23.60
N THR A 222 -15.06 0.03 23.18
CA THR A 222 -16.03 -1.02 22.82
C THR A 222 -16.88 -0.68 21.59
N ARG A 223 -17.69 0.39 21.64
CA ARG A 223 -18.56 0.84 20.55
C ARG A 223 -18.36 2.33 20.28
N VAL A 224 -18.64 2.75 19.04
CA VAL A 224 -18.65 4.16 18.66
C VAL A 224 -19.75 4.91 19.41
N ASN A 225 -19.42 6.10 19.90
CA ASN A 225 -20.32 7.09 20.50
C ASN A 225 -19.98 8.49 19.97
N ASP A 226 -20.74 9.51 20.39
CA ASP A 226 -20.57 10.89 19.88
C ASP A 226 -19.17 11.46 20.15
N ASP A 227 -18.56 11.13 21.30
CA ASP A 227 -17.17 11.50 21.61
C ASP A 227 -16.18 10.86 20.64
N THR A 228 -16.36 9.57 20.32
CA THR A 228 -15.55 8.87 19.32
C THR A 228 -15.70 9.53 17.95
N VAL A 229 -16.92 9.92 17.55
CA VAL A 229 -17.16 10.61 16.27
C VAL A 229 -16.44 11.96 16.24
N SER A 230 -16.48 12.72 17.34
CA SER A 230 -15.73 13.98 17.46
C SER A 230 -14.22 13.75 17.32
N GLN A 231 -13.67 12.72 17.97
CA GLN A 231 -12.25 12.39 17.89
C GLN A 231 -11.84 11.91 16.49
N LEU A 232 -12.68 11.13 15.81
CA LEU A 232 -12.46 10.74 14.41
C LEU A 232 -12.53 11.96 13.46
N THR A 233 -13.38 12.93 13.76
CA THR A 233 -13.46 14.19 13.01
C THR A 233 -12.17 14.98 13.13
N ASP A 234 -11.67 15.14 14.35
CA ASP A 234 -10.40 15.81 14.58
C ASP A 234 -9.23 15.05 13.94
N LEU A 235 -9.24 13.72 13.97
CA LEU A 235 -8.21 12.91 13.31
C LEU A 235 -8.24 13.11 11.80
N ALA A 236 -9.43 13.16 11.19
CA ALA A 236 -9.59 13.45 9.78
C ALA A 236 -9.00 14.83 9.43
N ASP A 237 -9.18 15.84 10.29
CA ASP A 237 -8.58 17.16 10.11
C ASP A 237 -7.04 17.12 10.15
N GLU A 238 -6.43 16.32 11.02
CA GLU A 238 -4.97 16.12 11.02
C GLU A 238 -4.49 15.39 9.77
N ILE A 239 -5.22 14.36 9.30
CA ILE A 239 -4.89 13.65 8.05
C ILE A 239 -4.93 14.62 6.87
N ILE A 240 -5.95 15.47 6.78
CA ILE A 240 -6.13 16.41 5.66
C ILE A 240 -5.04 17.48 5.65
N LYS A 241 -4.56 17.95 6.81
CA LYS A 241 -3.46 18.93 6.88
C LYS A 241 -2.17 18.43 6.23
N THR A 242 -1.95 17.13 6.17
CA THR A 242 -0.74 16.51 5.63
C THR A 242 -0.91 15.87 4.26
N LEU A 243 -2.13 15.92 3.69
CA LEU A 243 -2.51 15.31 2.41
C LEU A 243 -2.04 16.11 1.19
#